data_AF-A0A973AW94-F1
#
_entry.id   AF-A0A973AW94-F1
#
_cell.length_a   1.000
_cell.length_b   1.000
_cell.length_c   1.000
_cell.angle_alpha   90.00
_cell.angle_beta   90.00
_cell.angle_gamma   90.00
#
_symmetry.space_group_name_H-M   'P 1'
#
loop_
_entity.id
_entity.type
_entity.pdbx_description
1 polymer ?
#
loop_
_entity_poly.entity_id
_entity_poly.type
_entity_poly.pdbx_seq_one_letter_code
_entity_poly.pdbx_strand_id
1 'polypeptide(L)'
;FRGFLGTPMTFQFTWQGCDSILAAPLVLDLVRLVERAHRAGEFGPLPWLACFFKSPLGVAEQDFSRQFSLLTAWALRTGGAGADTAEREQDSAA
;
A
#
# COMPACT_ATOMS: atom_id res chain seq x y z
N PHE A 1 -3.80 -29.00 7.95
CA PHE A 1 -2.67 -29.19 7.01
C PHE A 1 -2.05 -30.56 7.25
N ARG A 2 -1.16 -31.03 6.37
CA ARG A 2 -0.49 -32.33 6.55
C ARG A 2 0.99 -32.13 6.79
N GLY A 3 1.51 -32.91 7.73
CA GLY A 3 2.93 -32.99 8.03
C GLY A 3 3.66 -34.03 7.21
N PHE A 4 4.85 -34.35 7.70
CA PHE A 4 5.64 -35.47 7.21
C PHE A 4 4.82 -36.77 7.25
N LEU A 5 4.99 -37.60 6.21
CA LEU A 5 4.25 -38.85 5.98
C LEU A 5 2.72 -38.69 5.98
N GLY A 6 2.21 -37.48 5.68
CA GLY A 6 0.78 -37.23 5.57
C GLY A 6 0.03 -37.11 6.89
N THR A 7 0.75 -37.07 8.02
CA THR A 7 0.19 -36.94 9.38
C THR A 7 -0.72 -35.72 9.46
N PRO A 8 -1.99 -35.88 9.87
CA PRO A 8 -2.92 -34.76 9.95
C PRO A 8 -2.52 -33.81 11.09
N MET A 9 -2.51 -32.50 10.80
CA MET A 9 -2.23 -31.44 11.76
C MET A 9 -3.28 -30.32 11.70
N THR A 10 -3.52 -29.70 12.86
CA THR A 10 -4.50 -28.63 13.05
C THR A 10 -3.81 -27.39 13.62
N PHE A 11 -4.20 -26.21 13.13
CA PHE A 11 -3.80 -24.91 13.68
C PHE A 11 -5.05 -24.16 14.08
N GLN A 12 -5.04 -23.60 15.29
CA GLN A 12 -6.11 -22.77 15.82
C GLN A 12 -5.53 -21.42 16.18
N PHE A 13 -6.23 -20.37 15.77
CA PHE A 13 -5.86 -18.99 16.05
C PHE A 13 -7.12 -18.19 16.36
N THR A 14 -7.06 -17.42 17.44
CA THR A 14 -8.14 -16.52 17.85
C THR A 14 -7.71 -15.09 17.60
N TRP A 15 -8.44 -14.39 16.74
CA TRP A 15 -8.29 -12.95 16.55
C TRP A 15 -9.37 -12.21 17.34
N GLN A 16 -8.95 -11.36 18.27
CA GLN A 16 -9.85 -10.43 18.97
C GLN A 16 -9.38 -9.01 18.70
N GLY A 17 -10.23 -8.23 18.05
CA GLY A 17 -9.94 -6.84 17.72
C GLY A 17 -11.23 -6.07 17.50
N CYS A 18 -11.18 -4.75 17.71
CA CYS A 18 -12.27 -3.86 17.33
C CYS A 18 -12.05 -3.43 15.88
N ASP A 19 -12.92 -3.89 14.98
CA ASP A 19 -12.80 -3.63 13.52
C ASP A 19 -12.71 -2.13 13.21
N SER A 20 -13.46 -1.28 13.92
CA SER A 20 -13.43 0.17 13.71
C SER A 20 -12.07 0.79 14.02
N ILE A 21 -11.40 0.33 15.08
CA ILE A 21 -10.05 0.82 15.45
C ILE A 21 -9.02 0.36 14.43
N LEU A 22 -9.22 -0.81 13.80
CA LEU A 22 -8.35 -1.31 12.74
C LEU A 22 -8.61 -0.59 11.40
N ALA A 23 -9.87 -0.27 11.08
CA ALA A 23 -10.26 0.33 9.80
C ALA A 23 -9.99 1.83 9.71
N ALA A 24 -10.22 2.59 10.79
CA ALA A 24 -10.04 4.04 10.81
C ALA A 24 -8.64 4.52 10.32
N PRO A 25 -7.51 3.98 10.80
CA PRO A 25 -6.19 4.39 10.31
C PRO A 25 -5.97 4.04 8.83
N LEU A 26 -6.47 2.88 8.38
CA LEU A 26 -6.36 2.46 6.98
C LEU A 26 -7.07 3.44 6.03
N VAL A 27 -8.24 3.97 6.44
CA VAL A 27 -8.97 4.98 5.67
C VAL A 27 -8.18 6.29 5.61
N LEU A 28 -7.59 6.73 6.72
CA LEU A 28 -6.76 7.94 6.74
C LEU A 28 -5.54 7.82 5.82
N ASP A 29 -4.88 6.66 5.82
CA ASP A 29 -3.74 6.40 4.95
C ASP A 29 -4.15 6.37 3.47
N LEU A 30 -5.28 5.72 3.13
CA LEU A 30 -5.82 5.73 1.77
C LEU A 30 -6.09 7.15 1.27
N VAL A 31 -6.74 7.99 2.07
CA VAL A 31 -7.02 9.39 1.68
C VAL A 31 -5.72 10.15 1.40
N ARG A 32 -4.72 10.03 2.28
CA ARG A 32 -3.42 10.71 2.12
C ARG A 32 -2.67 10.24 0.88
N LEU A 33 -2.67 8.94 0.62
CA LEU A 33 -1.96 8.34 -0.52
C LEU A 33 -2.64 8.70 -1.85
N VAL A 34 -3.97 8.64 -1.91
CA VAL A 34 -4.75 9.02 -3.10
C VAL A 34 -4.61 10.52 -3.38
N GLU A 35 -4.62 11.36 -2.35
CA GLU A 35 -4.42 12.81 -2.49
C GLU A 35 -3.05 13.12 -3.09
N ARG A 36 -1.99 12.44 -2.60
CA ARG A 36 -0.66 12.56 -3.17
C ARG A 36 -0.58 12.08 -4.62
N ALA A 37 -1.21 10.94 -4.92
CA ALA A 37 -1.26 10.42 -6.29
C ALA A 37 -1.98 11.39 -7.23
N HIS A 38 -3.06 12.01 -6.76
CA HIS A 38 -3.78 13.04 -7.50
C HIS A 38 -2.89 14.25 -7.79
N ARG A 39 -2.11 14.74 -6.81
CA ARG A 39 -1.12 15.82 -7.03
C ARG A 39 -0.02 15.42 -8.02
N ALA A 40 0.33 14.14 -8.08
CA ALA A 40 1.27 13.59 -9.06
C ALA A 40 0.63 13.38 -10.45
N GLY A 41 -0.65 13.71 -10.63
CA GLY A 41 -1.37 13.56 -11.89
C GLY A 41 -1.85 12.14 -12.19
N GLU A 42 -1.80 11.22 -11.22
CA GLU A 42 -2.32 9.86 -11.38
C GLU A 42 -3.85 9.83 -11.27
N PHE A 43 -4.50 9.04 -12.13
CA PHE A 43 -5.96 8.86 -12.16
C PHE A 43 -6.33 7.43 -12.56
N GLY A 44 -7.55 7.02 -12.22
CA GLY A 44 -8.05 5.68 -12.46
C GLY A 44 -7.65 4.69 -11.36
N PRO A 45 -7.67 3.36 -11.64
CA PRO A 45 -7.24 2.35 -10.70
C PRO A 45 -5.78 2.59 -10.27
N LEU A 46 -5.49 2.44 -8.97
CA LEU A 46 -4.16 2.60 -8.39
C LEU A 46 -3.68 1.23 -7.86
N PRO A 47 -3.01 0.39 -8.69
CA PRO A 47 -2.66 -0.99 -8.33
C PRO A 47 -1.72 -1.10 -7.12
N TRP A 48 -0.92 -0.07 -6.86
CA TRP A 48 0.01 -0.01 -5.73
C TRP A 48 -0.69 0.18 -4.37
N LEU A 49 -2.01 0.45 -4.35
CA LEU A 49 -2.85 0.43 -3.14
C LEU A 49 -3.47 -0.94 -2.82
N ALA A 50 -3.10 -2.01 -3.56
CA ALA A 50 -3.75 -3.32 -3.43
C ALA A 50 -3.78 -3.87 -1.99
N CYS A 51 -2.75 -3.61 -1.18
CA CYS A 51 -2.64 -4.11 0.21
C CYS A 51 -3.72 -3.60 1.16
N PHE A 52 -4.48 -2.56 0.80
CA PHE A 52 -5.59 -2.04 1.60
C PHE A 52 -6.91 -2.77 1.35
N PHE A 53 -7.00 -3.61 0.31
CA PHE A 53 -8.26 -4.20 -0.13
C PHE A 53 -8.22 -5.72 -0.08
N LYS A 54 -9.33 -6.32 0.36
CA LYS A 54 -9.53 -7.78 0.31
C LYS A 54 -9.64 -8.31 -1.13
N SER A 55 -10.04 -7.46 -2.07
CA SER A 55 -10.20 -7.81 -3.49
C SER A 55 -9.81 -6.60 -4.35
N PRO A 56 -8.50 -6.40 -4.57
CA PRO A 56 -8.00 -5.23 -5.28
C PRO A 56 -8.42 -5.23 -6.75
N LEU A 57 -8.85 -4.07 -7.24
CA LEU A 57 -9.29 -3.88 -8.63
C LEU A 57 -8.10 -4.02 -9.59
N GLY A 58 -8.21 -4.92 -10.56
CA GLY A 58 -7.19 -5.10 -11.61
C GLY A 58 -5.87 -5.73 -11.13
N VAL A 59 -5.82 -6.27 -9.91
CA VAL A 59 -4.63 -6.92 -9.35
C VAL A 59 -4.94 -8.36 -8.97
N ALA A 60 -4.26 -9.31 -9.62
CA ALA A 60 -4.42 -10.74 -9.33
C ALA A 60 -3.60 -11.20 -8.12
N GLU A 61 -2.54 -10.47 -7.77
CA GLU A 61 -1.68 -10.76 -6.61
C GLU A 61 -2.48 -10.61 -5.32
N GLN A 62 -2.41 -11.62 -4.44
CA GLN A 62 -3.09 -11.66 -3.13
C GLN A 62 -2.10 -11.77 -1.96
N ASP A 63 -0.80 -11.92 -2.24
CA ASP A 63 0.25 -11.89 -1.22
C ASP A 63 0.43 -10.45 -0.69
N PHE A 64 0.11 -10.25 0.59
CA PHE A 64 0.20 -8.95 1.26
C PHE A 64 1.61 -8.36 1.21
N SER A 65 2.66 -9.15 1.40
CA SER A 65 4.05 -8.66 1.40
C SER A 65 4.48 -8.17 0.02
N ARG A 66 4.00 -8.83 -1.04
CA ARG A 66 4.23 -8.37 -2.42
C ARG A 66 3.44 -7.10 -2.72
N GLN A 67 2.17 -7.04 -2.33
CA GLN A 67 1.35 -5.83 -2.49
C GLN A 67 1.94 -4.64 -1.72
N PHE A 68 2.43 -4.85 -0.49
CA PHE A 68 3.10 -3.81 0.30
C PHE A 68 4.42 -3.33 -0.33
N SER A 69 5.12 -4.23 -1.03
CA SER A 69 6.31 -3.86 -1.80
C SER A 69 5.97 -2.94 -2.98
N LEU A 70 4.81 -3.12 -3.63
CA LEU A 70 4.32 -2.21 -4.68
C LEU A 70 4.06 -0.80 -4.13
N LEU A 71 3.39 -0.71 -2.98
CA LEU A 71 3.15 0.55 -2.27
C LEU A 71 4.47 1.26 -1.94
N THR A 72 5.42 0.53 -1.33
CA THR A 72 6.72 1.08 -0.93
C THR A 72 7.51 1.56 -2.14
N ALA A 73 7.55 0.78 -3.22
CA ALA A 73 8.22 1.17 -4.45
C ALA A 73 7.61 2.43 -5.06
N TRP A 74 6.28 2.57 -5.02
CA TRP A 74 5.60 3.79 -5.43
C TRP A 74 5.98 4.98 -4.54
N ALA A 75 5.89 4.83 -3.22
CA ALA A 75 6.19 5.89 -2.26
C ALA A 75 7.64 6.42 -2.40
N LEU A 76 8.60 5.53 -2.67
CA LEU A 76 9.99 5.91 -2.90
C LEU A 76 10.17 6.72 -4.20
N ARG A 77 9.51 6.33 -5.29
CA ARG A 77 9.56 7.08 -6.56
C ARG A 77 8.94 8.47 -6.41
N THR A 78 7.79 8.56 -5.76
CA THR A 78 7.05 9.83 -5.58
C THR A 78 7.66 10.67 -4.43
N GLY A 79 8.46 10.05 -3.57
CA GLY A 79 9.24 10.65 -2.48
C GLY A 79 10.29 11.65 -2.93
N GLY A 80 10.99 11.36 -4.03
CA GLY A 80 12.10 12.18 -4.54
C GLY A 80 11.67 13.43 -5.33
N ALA A 81 10.46 13.45 -5.89
CA ALA A 81 9.99 14.56 -6.74
C ALA A 81 9.74 15.88 -5.99
N GLY A 82 9.68 15.86 -4.65
CA GLY A 82 9.56 17.07 -3.83
C GLY A 82 10.88 17.79 -3.56
N ALA A 83 12.02 17.17 -3.84
CA ALA A 83 13.34 17.79 -3.62
C ALA A 83 13.85 18.56 -4.86
N ASP A 84 13.53 18.10 -6.07
CA ASP A 84 14.08 18.65 -7.33
C ASP A 84 13.38 19.96 -7.78
N THR A 85 12.15 20.23 -7.33
CA THR A 85 11.45 21.50 -7.62
C THR A 85 12.01 22.67 -6.79
N ALA A 86 12.48 22.40 -5.56
CA ALA A 86 13.05 23.44 -4.70
C ALA A 86 14.42 23.93 -5.19
N GLU A 87 15.16 23.11 -5.93
CA GLU A 87 16.47 23.45 -6.51
C GLU A 87 16.30 24.25 -7.82
N ARG A 88 15.27 23.95 -8.63
CA ARG A 88 14.95 24.70 -9.86
C ARG A 88 14.41 26.12 -9.62
N GLU A 89 13.74 26.37 -8.50
CA GLU A 89 13.32 27.74 -8.13
C GLU A 89 14.49 28.59 -7.60
N GLN A 90 15.53 27.98 -7.02
CA GLN A 90 16.73 28.70 -6.57
C GLN A 90 17.68 29.05 -7.73
N ASP A 91 17.81 28.18 -8.74
CA ASP A 91 18.65 28.43 -9.92
C ASP A 91 18.03 29.41 -10.95
N SER A 92 16.70 29.61 -10.92
CA SER A 92 16.03 30.61 -11.78
C SER A 92 16.01 32.02 -11.17
N ALA A 93 16.42 32.16 -9.90
CA ALA A 93 16.48 33.42 -9.17
C ALA A 93 17.91 33.96 -8.97
N ALA A 94 18.92 33.30 -9.57
CA ALA A 94 20.31 33.72 -9.65
C ALA A 94 20.67 34.17 -11.09
#